data_AF-A0A4S1CL94-F1
#
_entry.id   AF-A0A4S1CL94-F1
#
_cell.length_a   1.000
_cell.length_b   1.000
_cell.length_c   1.000
_cell.angle_alpha   90.00
_cell.angle_beta   90.00
_cell.angle_gamma   90.00
#
_symmetry.space_group_name_H-M   'P 1'
#
loop_
_entity.id
_entity.type
_entity.pdbx_description
1 polymer ?
#
loop_
_entity_poly.entity_id
_entity_poly.type
_entity_poly.pdbx_seq_one_letter_code
_entity_poly.pdbx_strand_id
1 'polypeptide(L)'
;MLLLAFMLTGCSTTYVPISWGQGDLAKKISHEDPFLCLLFDRYDPQRSTLSVSGASFDEVMMPSEVKYHLGAYRRDSKVIYRNLYQEYTRDQLCSLMLHEFSHHIWYYGMKQEQRDAWRAHMVAHPTALQEIVRSTYRPGSDFDTEDFAFTVEHARPVDLDELAALKIITPDDRDALMALRFPGKAAAATGKATRSSGTDHPTQLQAKEHLERHEDN
;
A
#
# COMPACT_ATOMS: atom_id res chain seq x y z
N MET A 1 -33.18 17.34 -33.57
CA MET A 1 -33.07 16.11 -32.77
C MET A 1 -31.65 15.50 -32.81
N LEU A 2 -30.59 16.31 -32.93
CA LEU A 2 -29.19 15.84 -32.84
C LEU A 2 -28.45 16.39 -31.60
N LEU A 3 -28.97 17.45 -30.99
CA LEU A 3 -28.37 18.13 -29.83
C LEU A 3 -28.78 17.53 -28.47
N LEU A 4 -29.75 16.61 -28.44
CA LEU A 4 -30.17 15.94 -27.20
C LEU A 4 -29.46 14.59 -26.96
N ALA A 5 -28.75 14.05 -27.96
CA ALA A 5 -28.01 12.79 -27.84
C ALA A 5 -26.65 12.96 -27.14
N PHE A 6 -26.14 14.19 -27.02
CA PHE A 6 -24.88 14.49 -26.32
C PHE A 6 -25.03 14.64 -24.80
N MET A 7 -26.26 14.67 -24.27
CA MET A 7 -26.50 14.88 -22.83
C MET A 7 -26.78 13.57 -22.07
N LEU A 8 -26.83 12.42 -22.75
CA LEU A 8 -27.16 11.12 -22.14
C LEU A 8 -25.99 10.12 -22.13
N THR A 9 -24.85 10.47 -22.72
CA THR A 9 -23.60 9.71 -22.53
C THR A 9 -22.83 10.38 -21.41
N GLY A 10 -22.74 9.72 -20.26
CA GLY A 10 -21.94 10.23 -19.14
C GLY A 10 -20.55 10.60 -19.63
N CYS A 11 -20.12 11.86 -19.41
CA CYS A 11 -18.81 12.32 -19.84
C CYS A 11 -17.76 11.31 -19.39
N SER A 12 -17.08 10.69 -20.35
CA SER A 12 -15.94 9.82 -20.08
C SER A 12 -14.91 10.60 -19.29
N THR A 13 -14.35 9.99 -18.25
CA THR A 13 -13.23 10.59 -17.54
C THR A 13 -12.02 10.52 -18.46
N THR A 14 -11.34 11.64 -18.64
CA THR A 14 -10.07 11.70 -19.38
C THR A 14 -8.94 11.57 -18.39
N TYR A 15 -8.13 10.52 -18.54
CA TYR A 15 -6.88 10.36 -17.82
C TYR A 15 -5.74 11.03 -18.58
N VAL A 16 -4.89 11.75 -17.85
CA VAL A 16 -3.63 12.33 -18.35
C VAL A 16 -2.47 11.89 -17.45
N PRO A 17 -1.22 11.83 -17.94
CA PRO A 17 -0.07 11.50 -17.11
C PRO A 17 -0.01 12.42 -15.92
N ILE A 18 0.39 11.87 -14.79
CA ILE A 18 0.54 12.64 -13.56
C ILE A 18 1.53 13.81 -13.72
N SER A 19 2.47 13.71 -14.66
CA SER A 19 3.39 14.81 -15.02
C SER A 19 2.69 16.06 -15.56
N TRP A 20 1.53 15.93 -16.20
CA TRP A 20 0.84 17.07 -16.81
C TRP A 20 0.19 17.94 -15.74
N GLY A 21 0.67 19.18 -15.61
CA GLY A 21 0.19 20.17 -14.63
C GLY A 21 0.53 19.86 -13.16
N GLN A 22 1.01 18.65 -12.85
CA GLN A 22 1.34 18.24 -11.48
C GLN A 22 2.71 17.54 -11.35
N GLY A 23 3.54 17.53 -12.41
CA GLY A 23 4.79 16.77 -12.42
C GLY A 23 5.81 17.17 -11.36
N ASP A 24 6.01 18.46 -11.10
CA ASP A 24 6.95 18.91 -10.07
C ASP A 24 6.46 18.52 -8.67
N LEU A 25 5.14 18.63 -8.42
CA LEU A 25 4.55 18.22 -7.16
C LEU A 25 4.63 16.71 -6.95
N ALA A 26 4.29 15.91 -7.97
CA ALA A 26 4.37 14.46 -7.92
C ALA A 26 5.82 13.98 -7.68
N LYS A 27 6.79 14.58 -8.38
CA LYS A 27 8.22 14.32 -8.13
C LYS A 27 8.64 14.71 -6.72
N LYS A 28 8.22 15.87 -6.23
CA LYS A 28 8.51 16.30 -4.87
C LYS A 28 7.94 15.30 -3.84
N ILE A 29 6.69 14.90 -4.00
CA ILE A 29 6.04 13.92 -3.12
C ILE A 29 6.76 12.57 -3.17
N SER A 30 7.19 12.10 -4.34
CA SER A 30 7.93 10.83 -4.47
C SER A 30 9.33 10.82 -3.84
N HIS A 31 9.83 11.96 -3.38
CA HIS A 31 11.06 12.06 -2.60
C HIS A 31 10.79 12.35 -1.12
N GLU A 32 9.70 13.03 -0.79
CA GLU A 32 9.40 13.51 0.56
C GLU A 32 8.49 12.56 1.36
N ASP A 33 7.54 11.89 0.72
CA ASP A 33 6.70 10.92 1.41
C ASP A 33 7.53 9.65 1.69
N PRO A 34 7.67 9.22 2.96
CA PRO A 34 8.58 8.13 3.30
C PRO A 34 8.24 6.80 2.64
N PHE A 35 6.95 6.52 2.41
CA PHE A 35 6.55 5.26 1.79
C PHE A 35 6.79 5.29 0.28
N LEU A 36 6.38 6.36 -0.39
CA LEU A 36 6.67 6.53 -1.81
C LEU A 36 8.16 6.58 -2.10
N CYS A 37 8.93 7.34 -1.31
CA CYS A 37 10.37 7.49 -1.51
C CYS A 37 11.08 6.13 -1.51
N LEU A 38 10.77 5.31 -0.51
CA LEU A 38 11.29 3.95 -0.35
C LEU A 38 10.94 3.06 -1.54
N LEU A 39 9.67 3.05 -1.95
CA LEU A 39 9.22 2.22 -3.07
C LEU A 39 9.83 2.68 -4.39
N PHE A 40 9.87 3.99 -4.65
CA PHE A 40 10.46 4.56 -5.86
C PHE A 40 11.96 4.29 -5.95
N ASP A 41 12.72 4.52 -4.87
CA ASP A 41 14.15 4.25 -4.85
C ASP A 41 14.50 2.78 -5.14
N ARG A 42 13.57 1.87 -4.83
CA ARG A 42 13.75 0.44 -5.08
C ARG A 42 13.31 -0.01 -6.47
N TYR A 43 12.16 0.46 -6.94
CA TYR A 43 11.48 -0.10 -8.11
C TYR A 43 11.46 0.81 -9.35
N ASP A 44 11.59 2.12 -9.17
CA ASP A 44 11.70 3.09 -10.25
C ASP A 44 12.57 4.29 -9.82
N PRO A 45 13.89 4.09 -9.66
CA PRO A 45 14.78 5.12 -9.09
C PRO A 45 14.79 6.42 -9.90
N GLN A 46 14.51 6.33 -11.21
CA GLN A 46 14.45 7.48 -12.11
C GLN A 46 13.08 8.17 -12.10
N ARG A 47 12.08 7.61 -11.38
CA ARG A 47 10.68 8.04 -11.40
C ARG A 47 10.11 8.14 -12.81
N SER A 48 10.52 7.20 -13.68
CA SER A 48 10.09 7.13 -15.06
C SER A 48 8.58 6.99 -15.18
N THR A 49 7.94 6.27 -14.25
CA THR A 49 6.48 6.09 -14.19
C THR A 49 5.69 7.38 -13.95
N LEU A 50 6.34 8.43 -13.45
CA LEU A 50 5.72 9.75 -13.23
C LEU A 50 5.84 10.68 -14.43
N SER A 51 6.56 10.29 -15.48
CA SER A 51 6.93 11.18 -16.58
C SER A 51 6.71 10.55 -17.94
N VAL A 52 6.39 11.38 -18.93
CA VAL A 52 6.42 10.99 -20.34
C VAL A 52 7.52 11.79 -21.01
N SER A 53 8.48 11.12 -21.65
CA SER A 53 9.48 11.76 -22.50
C SER A 53 8.90 11.96 -23.90
N GLY A 54 8.39 13.15 -24.21
CA GLY A 54 7.96 13.50 -25.57
C GLY A 54 6.59 14.18 -25.65
N ALA A 55 6.46 15.09 -26.61
CA ALA A 55 5.38 16.07 -26.74
C ALA A 55 4.17 15.61 -27.60
N SER A 56 3.90 14.30 -27.70
CA SER A 56 2.76 13.81 -28.46
C SER A 56 1.51 13.77 -27.56
N PHE A 57 0.51 14.60 -27.84
CA PHE A 57 -0.75 14.67 -27.09
C PHE A 57 -1.69 13.47 -27.37
N ASP A 58 -1.47 12.75 -28.47
CA ASP A 58 -2.37 11.70 -28.96
C ASP A 58 -2.21 10.34 -28.25
N GLU A 59 -1.03 10.07 -27.65
CA GLU A 59 -0.77 8.84 -26.88
C GLU A 59 -1.22 8.93 -25.41
N VAL A 60 -1.71 10.11 -25.00
CA VAL A 60 -1.59 10.57 -23.62
C VAL A 60 -2.94 10.74 -22.92
N MET A 61 -4.04 10.71 -23.66
CA MET A 61 -5.38 10.72 -23.08
C MET A 61 -5.97 9.31 -23.08
N MET A 62 -6.19 8.73 -21.90
CA MET A 62 -6.90 7.46 -21.78
C MET A 62 -8.38 7.74 -21.43
N PRO A 63 -9.33 7.48 -22.34
CA PRO A 63 -10.74 7.55 -22.00
C PRO A 63 -11.08 6.40 -21.05
N SER A 64 -11.74 6.71 -19.94
CA SER A 64 -12.28 5.71 -19.03
C SER A 64 -13.79 5.78 -18.99
N GLU A 65 -14.41 4.60 -19.02
CA GLU A 65 -15.84 4.41 -18.80
C GLU A 65 -16.24 4.66 -17.34
N VAL A 66 -15.26 4.78 -16.43
CA VAL A 66 -15.50 4.94 -14.99
C VAL A 66 -15.19 6.36 -14.55
N LYS A 67 -16.27 7.09 -14.25
CA LYS A 67 -16.25 8.53 -13.96
C LYS A 67 -15.46 8.92 -12.69
N TYR A 68 -15.27 7.99 -11.75
CA TYR A 68 -14.82 8.29 -10.38
C TYR A 68 -13.48 7.66 -9.96
N HIS A 69 -12.77 6.96 -10.85
CA HIS A 69 -11.42 6.53 -10.50
C HIS A 69 -10.49 7.77 -10.44
N LEU A 70 -9.60 7.77 -9.44
CA LEU A 70 -8.67 8.86 -9.20
C LEU A 70 -7.47 8.77 -10.14
N GLY A 71 -6.98 7.56 -10.40
CA GLY A 71 -5.81 7.31 -11.22
C GLY A 71 -5.97 6.10 -12.11
N ALA A 72 -4.93 5.85 -12.89
CA ALA A 72 -4.75 4.59 -13.58
C ALA A 72 -3.27 4.34 -13.88
N TYR A 73 -2.83 3.11 -13.69
CA TYR A 73 -1.54 2.62 -14.14
C TYR A 73 -1.68 1.94 -15.51
N ARG A 74 -0.95 2.45 -16.51
CA ARG A 74 -0.95 1.86 -17.85
C ARG A 74 0.28 0.97 -18.04
N ARG A 75 0.06 -0.34 -18.19
CA ARG A 75 1.14 -1.36 -18.17
C ARG A 75 2.11 -1.28 -19.36
N ASP A 76 1.62 -0.97 -20.55
CA ASP A 76 2.42 -0.89 -21.78
C ASP A 76 3.43 0.27 -21.74
N SER A 77 2.98 1.47 -21.36
CA SER A 77 3.82 2.66 -21.23
C SER A 77 4.53 2.75 -19.88
N LYS A 78 4.06 1.98 -18.89
CA LYS A 78 4.47 2.04 -17.47
C LYS A 78 4.27 3.43 -16.86
N VAL A 79 3.24 4.15 -17.29
CA VAL A 79 2.96 5.52 -16.83
C VAL A 79 1.78 5.52 -15.87
N ILE A 80 1.90 6.35 -14.82
CA ILE A 80 0.81 6.68 -13.90
C ILE A 80 0.03 7.87 -14.47
N TYR A 81 -1.28 7.69 -14.57
CA TYR A 81 -2.23 8.70 -15.00
C TYR A 81 -3.09 9.17 -13.83
N ARG A 82 -3.55 10.42 -13.92
CA ARG A 82 -4.52 11.05 -13.03
C ARG A 82 -5.74 11.50 -13.83
N ASN A 83 -6.87 11.62 -13.16
CA ASN A 83 -8.05 12.24 -13.74
C ASN A 83 -7.75 13.72 -14.07
N LEU A 84 -8.00 14.11 -15.33
CA LEU A 84 -7.75 15.46 -15.82
C LEU A 84 -8.56 16.52 -15.07
N TYR A 85 -9.81 16.20 -14.75
CA TYR A 85 -10.79 17.16 -14.21
C TYR A 85 -10.78 17.27 -12.69
N GLN A 86 -9.87 16.55 -12.03
CA GLN A 86 -9.74 16.57 -10.59
C GLN A 86 -8.56 17.43 -10.13
N GLU A 87 -8.82 18.28 -9.16
CA GLU A 87 -7.78 18.88 -8.33
C GLU A 87 -7.44 17.94 -7.18
N TYR A 88 -6.15 17.70 -6.97
CA TYR A 88 -5.67 16.77 -5.95
C TYR A 88 -5.07 17.55 -4.81
N THR A 89 -5.48 17.23 -3.58
CA THR A 89 -4.67 17.58 -2.41
C THR A 89 -3.37 16.77 -2.43
N ARG A 90 -2.38 17.19 -1.64
CA ARG A 90 -1.13 16.45 -1.48
C ARG A 90 -1.38 15.00 -1.06
N ASP A 91 -2.28 14.80 -0.10
CA ASP A 91 -2.59 13.46 0.43
C ASP A 91 -3.29 12.59 -0.61
N GLN A 92 -4.23 13.16 -1.38
CA GLN A 92 -4.88 12.44 -2.48
C GLN A 92 -3.89 12.05 -3.58
N LEU A 93 -2.95 12.93 -3.89
CA LEU A 93 -1.90 12.63 -4.88
C LEU A 93 -0.94 11.56 -4.36
N CYS A 94 -0.60 11.58 -3.07
CA CYS A 94 0.17 10.52 -2.43
C CYS A 94 -0.55 9.18 -2.49
N SER A 95 -1.85 9.15 -2.12
CA SER A 95 -2.71 7.94 -2.18
C SER A 95 -2.74 7.36 -3.59
N LEU A 96 -3.03 8.20 -4.59
CA LEU A 96 -3.04 7.81 -6.00
C LEU A 96 -1.68 7.25 -6.42
N MET A 97 -0.59 7.95 -6.09
CA MET A 97 0.74 7.50 -6.46
C MET A 97 1.09 6.16 -5.81
N LEU A 98 0.75 5.94 -4.54
CA LEU A 98 0.99 4.66 -3.85
C LEU A 98 0.21 3.54 -4.52
N HIS A 99 -1.08 3.78 -4.77
CA HIS A 99 -1.97 2.83 -5.42
C HIS A 99 -1.47 2.44 -6.81
N GLU A 100 -1.31 3.41 -7.70
CA GLU A 100 -0.96 3.15 -9.09
C GLU A 100 0.48 2.64 -9.25
N PHE A 101 1.40 3.06 -8.39
CA PHE A 101 2.75 2.52 -8.39
C PHE A 101 2.81 1.08 -7.86
N SER A 102 1.88 0.67 -7.01
CA SER A 102 1.79 -0.72 -6.55
C SER A 102 1.48 -1.68 -7.71
N HIS A 103 0.68 -1.25 -8.69
CA HIS A 103 0.49 -2.00 -9.93
C HIS A 103 1.81 -2.19 -10.70
N HIS A 104 2.66 -1.16 -10.75
CA HIS A 104 3.99 -1.28 -11.34
C HIS A 104 4.83 -2.35 -10.64
N ILE A 105 4.86 -2.33 -9.30
CA ILE A 105 5.59 -3.30 -8.48
C ILE A 105 5.03 -4.72 -8.71
N TRP A 106 3.71 -4.88 -8.75
CA TRP A 106 3.08 -6.19 -8.98
C TRP A 106 3.51 -6.82 -10.31
N TYR A 107 3.48 -6.05 -11.39
CA TYR A 107 3.78 -6.54 -12.73
C TYR A 107 5.29 -6.69 -13.01
N TYR A 108 6.12 -5.80 -12.46
CA TYR A 108 7.53 -5.69 -12.85
C TYR A 108 8.51 -5.91 -11.69
N GLY A 109 8.10 -5.65 -10.45
CA GLY A 109 8.92 -5.83 -9.25
C GLY A 109 8.77 -7.20 -8.57
N MET A 110 7.62 -7.87 -8.75
CA MET A 110 7.32 -9.15 -8.11
C MET A 110 7.51 -10.35 -9.05
N LYS A 111 8.09 -11.41 -8.50
CA LYS A 111 8.12 -12.76 -9.10
C LYS A 111 6.80 -13.48 -8.86
N GLN A 112 6.56 -14.55 -9.61
CA GLN A 112 5.33 -15.34 -9.48
C GLN A 112 5.16 -15.92 -8.06
N GLU A 113 6.23 -16.46 -7.48
CA GLU A 113 6.23 -17.00 -6.10
C GLU A 113 5.83 -15.94 -5.06
N GLN A 114 6.25 -14.68 -5.24
CA GLN A 114 5.87 -13.59 -4.34
C GLN A 114 4.39 -13.23 -4.48
N ARG A 115 3.84 -13.27 -5.71
CA ARG A 115 2.41 -13.06 -5.94
C ARG A 115 1.58 -14.19 -5.33
N ASP A 116 2.03 -15.43 -5.46
CA ASP A 116 1.34 -16.59 -4.89
C ASP A 116 1.34 -16.57 -3.36
N ALA A 117 2.48 -16.20 -2.76
CA ALA A 117 2.57 -16.00 -1.32
C ALA A 117 1.69 -14.84 -0.84
N TRP A 118 1.65 -13.72 -1.59
CA TRP A 118 0.75 -12.60 -1.28
C TRP A 118 -0.73 -13.01 -1.32
N ARG A 119 -1.14 -13.81 -2.31
CA ARG A 119 -2.50 -14.36 -2.36
C ARG A 119 -2.82 -15.19 -1.12
N ALA A 120 -1.90 -16.04 -0.69
CA ALA A 120 -2.06 -16.83 0.52
C ALA A 120 -2.19 -15.94 1.77
N HIS A 121 -1.37 -14.88 1.87
CA HIS A 121 -1.49 -13.87 2.93
C HIS A 121 -2.87 -13.22 2.95
N MET A 122 -3.37 -12.79 1.79
CA MET A 122 -4.69 -12.16 1.68
C MET A 122 -5.84 -13.09 2.05
N VAL A 123 -5.72 -14.39 1.77
CA VAL A 123 -6.69 -15.41 2.23
C VAL A 123 -6.63 -15.59 3.75
N ALA A 124 -5.43 -15.56 4.34
CA ALA A 124 -5.26 -15.69 5.78
C ALA A 124 -5.66 -14.43 6.56
N HIS A 125 -5.54 -13.25 5.95
CA HIS A 125 -5.75 -11.95 6.57
C HIS A 125 -6.68 -11.06 5.71
N PRO A 126 -7.94 -11.45 5.48
CA PRO A 126 -8.85 -10.68 4.63
C PRO A 126 -9.03 -9.24 5.13
N THR A 127 -9.35 -8.33 4.19
CA THR A 127 -9.65 -6.92 4.50
C THR A 127 -11.06 -6.58 4.04
N ALA A 128 -11.71 -5.63 4.74
CA ALA A 128 -12.97 -5.07 4.26
C ALA A 128 -12.80 -4.40 2.88
N LEU A 129 -11.60 -3.86 2.59
CA LEU A 129 -11.26 -3.32 1.28
C LEU A 129 -11.28 -4.38 0.19
N GLN A 130 -10.76 -5.59 0.44
CA GLN A 130 -10.82 -6.71 -0.51
C GLN A 130 -12.28 -7.09 -0.84
N GLU A 131 -13.16 -7.10 0.17
CA GLU A 131 -14.60 -7.33 -0.07
C GLU A 131 -15.19 -6.23 -0.97
N ILE A 132 -14.84 -4.97 -0.74
CA ILE A 132 -15.28 -3.83 -1.56
C ILE A 132 -14.75 -3.95 -2.99
N VAL A 133 -13.46 -4.20 -3.18
CA VAL A 133 -12.81 -4.37 -4.49
C VAL A 133 -13.54 -5.45 -5.28
N ARG A 134 -13.70 -6.64 -4.70
CA ARG A 134 -14.33 -7.80 -5.35
C ARG A 134 -15.81 -7.58 -5.64
N SER A 135 -16.49 -6.71 -4.90
CA SER A 135 -17.89 -6.31 -5.15
C SER A 135 -18.04 -5.22 -6.22
N THR A 136 -17.01 -4.40 -6.45
CA THR A 136 -17.05 -3.24 -7.37
C THR A 136 -16.76 -3.64 -8.81
N TYR A 137 -15.88 -4.63 -9.02
CA TYR A 137 -15.45 -5.08 -10.33
C TYR A 137 -16.28 -6.27 -10.83
N ARG A 138 -16.32 -6.48 -12.16
CA ARG A 138 -17.16 -7.54 -12.76
C ARG A 138 -16.71 -8.94 -12.31
N PRO A 139 -17.64 -9.88 -12.05
CA PRO A 139 -17.33 -11.27 -11.75
C PRO A 139 -16.41 -11.89 -12.82
N GLY A 140 -15.33 -12.57 -12.39
CA GLY A 140 -14.35 -13.20 -13.28
C GLY A 140 -13.13 -12.34 -13.64
N SER A 141 -13.01 -11.13 -13.10
CA SER A 141 -11.81 -10.30 -13.22
C SER A 141 -10.69 -10.80 -12.28
N ASP A 142 -9.42 -10.64 -12.68
CA ASP A 142 -8.28 -10.83 -11.77
C ASP A 142 -8.20 -9.64 -10.81
N PHE A 143 -8.58 -9.86 -9.54
CA PHE A 143 -8.58 -8.83 -8.50
C PHE A 143 -7.26 -8.72 -7.76
N ASP A 144 -6.29 -9.61 -8.00
CA ASP A 144 -5.11 -9.73 -7.15
C ASP A 144 -4.24 -8.46 -7.20
N THR A 145 -4.22 -7.82 -8.37
CA THR A 145 -3.51 -6.55 -8.61
C THR A 145 -4.10 -5.41 -7.78
N GLU A 146 -5.43 -5.27 -7.79
CA GLU A 146 -6.16 -4.27 -7.01
C GLU A 146 -6.11 -4.57 -5.51
N ASP A 147 -6.27 -5.84 -5.11
CA ASP A 147 -6.11 -6.29 -3.72
C ASP A 147 -4.72 -5.91 -3.19
N PHE A 148 -3.66 -6.08 -4.00
CA PHE A 148 -2.31 -5.63 -3.66
C PHE A 148 -2.22 -4.10 -3.56
N ALA A 149 -2.70 -3.37 -4.57
CA ALA A 149 -2.60 -1.91 -4.61
C ALA A 149 -3.31 -1.22 -3.44
N PHE A 150 -4.56 -1.60 -3.15
CA PHE A 150 -5.30 -1.09 -1.99
C PHE A 150 -4.65 -1.48 -0.66
N THR A 151 -4.05 -2.67 -0.58
CA THR A 151 -3.37 -3.09 0.64
C THR A 151 -2.07 -2.31 0.84
N VAL A 152 -1.33 -1.93 -0.20
CA VAL A 152 -0.16 -1.06 -0.03
C VAL A 152 -0.59 0.36 0.37
N GLU A 153 -1.59 0.92 -0.30
CA GLU A 153 -2.18 2.23 -0.01
C GLU A 153 -2.63 2.33 1.47
N HIS A 154 -3.38 1.33 1.93
CA HIS A 154 -3.96 1.26 3.27
C HIS A 154 -3.30 0.21 4.17
N ALA A 155 -1.99 0.00 4.02
CA ALA A 155 -1.26 -1.08 4.69
C ALA A 155 -1.50 -1.12 6.20
N ARG A 156 -1.86 -2.30 6.72
CA ARG A 156 -1.90 -2.59 8.16
C ARG A 156 -0.52 -3.07 8.62
N PRO A 157 -0.26 -3.13 9.94
CA PRO A 157 1.00 -3.67 10.46
C PRO A 157 1.36 -5.05 9.92
N VAL A 158 0.39 -5.97 9.87
CA VAL A 158 0.61 -7.34 9.37
C VAL A 158 0.93 -7.37 7.86
N ASP A 159 0.45 -6.38 7.10
CA ASP A 159 0.75 -6.28 5.68
C ASP A 159 2.17 -5.77 5.47
N LEU A 160 2.64 -4.81 6.28
CA LEU A 160 4.05 -4.38 6.26
C LEU A 160 5.01 -5.53 6.62
N ASP A 161 4.61 -6.40 7.55
CA ASP A 161 5.36 -7.61 7.90
C ASP A 161 5.48 -8.55 6.71
N GLU A 162 4.37 -8.78 6.02
CA GLU A 162 4.35 -9.63 4.84
C GLU A 162 5.16 -9.02 3.68
N LEU A 163 5.03 -7.71 3.42
CA LEU A 163 5.83 -7.02 2.40
C LEU A 163 7.34 -7.20 2.66
N ALA A 164 7.78 -7.20 3.93
CA ALA A 164 9.17 -7.47 4.30
C ALA A 164 9.55 -8.95 4.16
N ALA A 165 8.68 -9.87 4.60
CA ALA A 165 8.89 -11.31 4.45
C ALA A 165 9.04 -11.72 2.98
N LEU A 166 8.25 -11.11 2.10
CA LEU A 166 8.32 -11.26 0.64
C LEU A 166 9.48 -10.50 0.00
N LYS A 167 10.27 -9.75 0.78
CA LYS A 167 11.41 -8.93 0.31
C LYS A 167 11.00 -7.84 -0.70
N ILE A 168 9.75 -7.40 -0.64
CA ILE A 168 9.25 -6.27 -1.43
C ILE A 168 9.81 -4.97 -0.82
N ILE A 169 9.80 -4.88 0.50
CA ILE A 169 10.55 -3.88 1.27
C ILE A 169 11.62 -4.58 2.10
N THR A 170 12.60 -3.83 2.61
CA THR A 170 13.58 -4.38 3.57
C THR A 170 12.99 -4.45 4.99
N PRO A 171 13.62 -5.19 5.93
CA PRO A 171 13.24 -5.13 7.33
C PRO A 171 13.35 -3.72 7.93
N ASP A 172 14.40 -2.96 7.57
CA ASP A 172 14.60 -1.59 8.05
C ASP A 172 13.51 -0.65 7.51
N ASP A 173 13.16 -0.81 6.23
CA ASP A 173 12.04 -0.11 5.60
C ASP A 173 10.73 -0.36 6.34
N ARG A 174 10.46 -1.63 6.67
CA ARG A 174 9.27 -2.04 7.43
C ARG A 174 9.24 -1.38 8.80
N ASP A 175 10.36 -1.37 9.52
CA ASP A 175 10.42 -0.78 10.86
C ASP A 175 10.23 0.75 10.82
N ALA A 176 10.81 1.43 9.82
CA ALA A 176 10.61 2.85 9.60
C ALA A 176 9.14 3.17 9.29
N LEU A 177 8.49 2.40 8.40
CA LEU A 177 7.07 2.57 8.08
C LEU A 177 6.16 2.25 9.27
N MET A 178 6.52 1.23 10.07
CA MET A 178 5.80 0.88 11.29
C MET A 178 5.84 2.01 12.32
N ALA A 179 7.02 2.61 12.54
CA ALA A 179 7.17 3.74 13.46
C ALA A 179 6.41 4.98 13.00
N LEU A 180 6.41 5.25 11.69
CA LEU A 180 5.73 6.40 11.10
C LEU A 180 4.20 6.28 11.15
N ARG A 181 3.65 5.14 10.69
CA ARG A 181 2.20 4.96 10.55
C ARG A 181 1.54 4.43 11.82
N PHE A 182 2.29 3.75 12.68
CA PHE A 182 1.76 3.06 13.87
C PHE A 182 2.63 3.33 15.10
N PRO A 183 2.78 4.60 15.55
CA PRO A 183 3.71 4.97 16.62
C PRO A 183 3.45 4.21 17.94
N GLY A 184 2.19 3.83 18.23
CA GLY A 184 1.84 3.02 19.40
C GLY A 184 2.15 1.52 19.31
N LYS A 185 2.39 0.98 18.11
CA LYS A 185 2.74 -0.45 17.91
C LYS A 185 4.25 -0.67 17.77
N ALA A 186 5.00 0.30 17.26
CA ALA A 186 6.46 0.24 17.18
C ALA A 186 7.14 0.12 18.57
N ALA A 187 6.58 0.78 19.59
CA ALA A 187 7.08 0.71 20.97
C ALA A 187 6.89 -0.68 21.64
N ALA A 188 5.88 -1.46 21.21
CA ALA A 188 5.63 -2.79 21.75
C ALA A 188 6.61 -3.86 21.20
N ALA A 189 7.11 -3.67 19.97
CA ALA A 189 8.12 -4.54 19.36
C ALA A 189 9.50 -4.37 20.01
N THR A 190 9.87 -3.13 20.34
CA THR A 190 11.13 -2.81 21.04
C THR A 190 11.08 -3.11 22.54
N GLY A 191 9.91 -2.98 23.18
CA GLY A 191 9.73 -3.32 24.61
C GLY A 191 9.74 -4.81 24.95
N LYS A 192 9.60 -5.71 23.97
CA LYS A 192 9.71 -7.17 24.17
C LYS A 192 11.17 -7.67 24.15
N ALA A 193 12.09 -6.94 23.51
CA ALA A 193 13.51 -7.31 23.48
C ALA A 193 14.24 -6.98 24.79
N THR A 194 13.72 -6.05 25.61
CA THR A 194 14.39 -5.60 26.85
C THR A 194 13.93 -6.33 28.12
N ARG A 195 13.06 -7.35 28.02
CA ARG A 195 12.60 -8.15 29.18
C ARG A 195 13.02 -9.62 29.16
N SER A 196 14.11 -9.96 28.46
CA SER A 196 14.77 -11.27 28.63
C SER A 196 16.29 -11.16 28.74
N SER A 197 16.79 -10.48 29.77
CA SER A 197 18.07 -10.84 30.36
C SER A 197 18.09 -10.39 31.82
N GLY A 198 18.20 -11.35 32.72
CA GLY A 198 18.01 -11.16 34.15
C GLY A 198 17.72 -12.50 34.82
N THR A 199 18.68 -13.41 34.69
CA THR A 199 18.83 -14.60 35.52
C THR A 199 18.76 -14.22 36.99
N ASP A 200 17.87 -14.86 37.75
CA ASP A 200 18.11 -15.19 39.16
C ASP A 200 17.35 -16.48 39.49
N HIS A 201 18.11 -17.57 39.57
CA HIS A 201 17.75 -18.73 40.36
C HIS A 201 18.14 -18.43 41.81
N PRO A 202 17.28 -18.78 42.77
CA PRO A 202 17.78 -19.60 43.86
C PRO A 202 16.92 -20.84 44.10
N THR A 203 17.63 -21.96 44.06
CA THR A 203 17.55 -23.19 44.85
C THR A 203 16.38 -23.38 45.83
N GLN A 204 15.79 -24.57 45.77
CA GLN A 204 14.92 -25.19 46.77
C GLN A 204 15.48 -25.07 48.20
N LEU A 205 14.69 -24.57 49.15
CA LEU A 205 14.52 -25.04 50.54
C LEU A 205 13.69 -23.99 51.34
N GLN A 206 12.79 -24.47 52.20
CA GLN A 206 11.94 -23.71 53.17
C GLN A 206 10.70 -23.04 52.56
N ALA A 207 9.45 -23.21 53.00
CA ALA A 207 8.78 -24.04 54.01
C ALA A 207 7.27 -23.91 53.64
N LYS A 208 6.50 -24.94 53.24
CA LYS A 208 5.91 -26.00 54.08
C LYS A 208 6.06 -25.80 55.59
N GLU A 209 5.51 -24.71 56.12
CA GLU A 209 5.14 -24.55 57.55
C GLU A 209 4.36 -23.23 57.75
N HIS A 210 3.12 -23.17 57.27
CA HIS A 210 2.10 -22.30 57.88
C HIS A 210 0.70 -22.81 57.51
N LEU A 211 0.45 -24.09 57.81
CA LEU A 211 -0.88 -24.68 57.81
C LEU A 211 -0.90 -25.79 58.85
N GLU A 212 -0.67 -25.43 60.11
CA GLU A 212 -0.90 -26.23 61.32
C GLU A 212 -0.41 -25.43 62.54
N ARG A 213 -1.29 -24.59 63.07
CA ARG A 213 -1.36 -24.11 64.46
C ARG A 213 -2.30 -22.92 64.52
N HIS A 214 -3.59 -23.20 64.64
CA HIS A 214 -4.58 -22.50 65.46
C HIS A 214 -5.98 -23.08 65.16
N GLU A 215 -6.12 -24.39 65.33
CA GLU A 215 -7.28 -24.96 66.00
C GLU A 215 -6.76 -25.39 67.38
N ASP A 216 -7.59 -25.22 68.42
CA ASP A 216 -7.30 -25.34 69.86
C ASP A 216 -6.69 -24.10 70.54
N ASN A 217 -7.51 -23.04 70.66
CA ASN A 217 -7.93 -22.47 71.96
C ASN A 217 -9.08 -21.47 71.79
#